data_AF-A0A978VBE3-F1
#
_entry.id   AF-A0A978VBE3-F1
#
_cell.length_a   1.000
_cell.length_b   1.000
_cell.length_c   1.000
_cell.angle_alpha   90.00
_cell.angle_beta   90.00
_cell.angle_gamma   90.00
#
_symmetry.space_group_name_H-M   'P 1'
#
loop_
_entity.id
_entity.type
_entity.pdbx_description
1 polymer ?
#
loop_
_entity_poly.entity_id
_entity_poly.type
_entity_poly.pdbx_seq_one_letter_code
_entity_poly.pdbx_strand_id
1 'polypeptide(L)'
;MSLINDLLRKLVSGINCIYPSDLVPFTRRPLFLVIDSDSSEAFEASCSGFNCEQAINGAEKGETAAMLLSPSTSYCSTTSDSSHHQSGSLFTIFLTAPLQAFCLLLGISGSDVEMVRTVNPSLSSGLAYTETLDPVWAQIFGDPFLRRILLRFVFCLTVFTLYAPTFNKKEFVPKCLPGLPVSVLPTNAKCQNLVRQIADIFGASSSFIFSEGHELDENRHGDTDSMSLS
;
A
#
# COMPACT_ATOMS: atom_id res chain seq x y z
N MET A 1 -4.26 -22.83 -29.72
CA MET A 1 -4.90 -21.51 -29.93
C MET A 1 -4.61 -20.54 -28.78
N SER A 2 -4.82 -20.87 -27.50
CA SER A 2 -4.49 -19.94 -26.39
C SER A 2 -2.99 -19.62 -26.30
N LEU A 3 -2.11 -20.63 -26.38
CA LEU A 3 -0.66 -20.42 -26.26
C LEU A 3 -0.07 -19.49 -27.33
N ILE A 4 -0.61 -19.54 -28.55
CA ILE A 4 -0.20 -18.67 -29.67
C ILE A 4 -0.72 -17.24 -29.46
N ASN A 5 -1.95 -17.09 -28.94
CA ASN A 5 -2.49 -15.78 -28.59
C ASN A 5 -1.79 -15.16 -27.38
N ASP A 6 -1.35 -15.97 -26.41
CA ASP A 6 -0.55 -15.51 -25.27
C ASP A 6 0.87 -15.13 -25.69
N LEU A 7 1.47 -15.89 -26.63
CA LEU A 7 2.77 -15.55 -27.22
C LEU A 7 2.69 -14.28 -28.08
N LEU A 8 1.64 -14.12 -28.88
CA LEU A 8 1.38 -12.92 -29.68
C LEU A 8 1.07 -11.72 -28.80
N ARG A 9 0.32 -11.88 -27.70
CA ARG A 9 0.11 -10.81 -26.70
C ARG A 9 1.42 -10.39 -26.05
N LYS A 10 2.28 -11.34 -25.67
CA LYS A 10 3.62 -11.03 -25.12
C LYS A 10 4.52 -10.35 -26.15
N LEU A 11 4.51 -10.79 -27.41
CA LEU A 11 5.29 -10.20 -28.50
C LEU A 11 4.81 -8.80 -28.89
N VAL A 12 3.50 -8.57 -28.96
CA VAL A 12 2.91 -7.25 -29.27
C VAL A 12 3.03 -6.29 -28.08
N SER A 13 2.99 -6.80 -26.85
CA SER A 13 3.23 -5.99 -25.64
C SER A 13 4.69 -5.49 -25.59
N GLY A 14 5.68 -6.32 -25.92
CA GLY A 14 7.10 -5.99 -25.75
C GLY A 14 7.63 -4.80 -26.58
N ILE A 15 6.93 -4.41 -27.65
CA ILE A 15 7.35 -3.32 -28.56
C ILE A 15 6.96 -1.92 -28.07
N ASN A 16 5.99 -1.82 -27.14
CA ASN A 16 5.50 -0.56 -26.58
C ASN A 16 5.62 -0.50 -25.04
N CYS A 17 6.40 -1.40 -24.44
CA CYS A 17 6.65 -1.41 -23.01
C CYS A 17 7.77 -0.43 -22.62
N ILE A 18 7.60 0.24 -21.48
CA ILE A 18 8.69 0.94 -20.80
C ILE A 18 9.40 -0.08 -19.91
N TYR A 19 10.70 -0.26 -20.12
CA TYR A 19 11.54 -1.10 -19.27
C TYR A 19 12.16 -0.29 -18.13
N PRO A 20 12.52 -0.92 -17.00
CA PRO A 20 13.19 -0.22 -15.90
C PRO A 20 14.44 0.56 -16.35
N SER A 21 15.21 0.00 -17.29
CA SER A 21 16.40 0.63 -17.86
C SER A 21 16.11 1.96 -18.58
N ASP A 22 14.92 2.13 -19.15
CA ASP A 22 14.53 3.33 -19.88
C ASP A 22 14.37 4.54 -18.95
N LEU A 23 14.17 4.29 -17.65
CA LEU A 23 14.01 5.32 -16.63
C LEU A 23 15.33 5.77 -16.00
N VAL A 24 16.43 5.06 -16.22
CA VAL A 24 17.76 5.37 -15.66
C VAL A 24 18.22 6.80 -15.98
N PRO A 25 18.04 7.36 -17.20
CA PRO A 25 18.43 8.75 -17.47
C PRO A 25 17.72 9.79 -16.60
N PHE A 26 16.55 9.45 -16.03
CA PHE A 26 15.73 10.33 -15.20
C PHE A 26 16.05 10.26 -13.71
N THR A 27 16.89 9.32 -13.27
CA THR A 27 17.32 9.19 -11.85
C THR A 27 18.42 10.17 -11.45
N ARG A 28 18.73 11.19 -12.28
CA ARG A 28 19.64 12.29 -11.91
C ARG A 28 19.09 13.22 -10.82
N ARG A 29 17.83 13.05 -10.46
CA ARG A 29 17.08 13.76 -9.41
C ARG A 29 16.17 12.76 -8.70
N PRO A 30 15.66 13.11 -7.50
CA PRO A 30 14.69 12.27 -6.80
C PRO A 30 13.50 11.96 -7.72
N LEU A 31 13.21 10.67 -7.88
CA LEU A 31 12.16 10.18 -8.76
C LEU A 31 11.17 9.33 -7.94
N PHE A 32 9.88 9.63 -8.08
CA PHE A 32 8.79 8.89 -7.47
C PHE A 32 7.91 8.28 -8.56
N LEU A 33 7.76 6.95 -8.55
CA LEU A 33 7.03 6.20 -9.56
C LEU A 33 5.85 5.45 -8.94
N VAL A 34 4.73 5.46 -9.66
CA VAL A 34 3.59 4.57 -9.40
C VAL A 34 3.46 3.67 -10.62
N ILE A 35 3.63 2.37 -10.41
CA ILE A 35 3.63 1.35 -11.46
C ILE A 35 2.39 0.49 -11.27
N ASP A 36 1.34 0.85 -12.00
CA ASP A 36 0.05 0.15 -11.99
C ASP A 36 -0.07 -0.71 -13.25
N SER A 37 0.36 -1.95 -13.15
CA SER A 37 0.46 -2.89 -14.26
C SER A 37 0.49 -4.33 -13.77
N ASP A 38 -0.05 -5.26 -14.57
CA ASP A 38 0.02 -6.71 -14.32
C ASP A 38 1.47 -7.25 -14.34
N SER A 39 2.44 -6.47 -14.80
CA SER A 39 3.88 -6.81 -14.80
C SER A 39 4.71 -5.83 -13.96
N SER A 40 4.11 -5.22 -12.93
CA SER A 40 4.79 -4.29 -12.01
C SER A 40 6.05 -4.90 -11.36
N GLU A 41 6.05 -6.22 -11.13
CA GLU A 41 7.17 -6.98 -10.55
C GLU A 41 8.46 -6.94 -11.38
N ALA A 42 8.38 -6.63 -12.68
CA ALA A 42 9.57 -6.45 -13.53
C ALA A 42 10.46 -5.29 -13.02
N PHE A 43 9.85 -4.29 -12.40
CA PHE A 43 10.56 -3.16 -11.78
C PHE A 43 11.13 -3.53 -10.41
N GLU A 44 10.59 -4.55 -9.73
CA GLU A 44 11.12 -5.07 -8.47
C GLU A 44 12.38 -5.93 -8.69
N ALA A 45 12.31 -6.91 -9.60
CA ALA A 45 13.40 -7.84 -9.87
C ALA A 45 14.67 -7.14 -10.39
N SER A 46 14.51 -6.02 -11.11
CA SER A 46 15.63 -5.17 -11.54
C SER A 46 16.43 -4.59 -10.36
N CYS A 47 15.86 -4.53 -9.16
CA CYS A 47 16.50 -3.95 -7.97
C CYS A 47 17.14 -4.99 -7.02
N SER A 48 16.94 -6.30 -7.22
CA SER A 48 17.27 -7.34 -6.22
C SER A 48 18.26 -8.43 -6.65
N GLY A 49 18.95 -8.30 -7.80
CA GLY A 49 19.87 -9.33 -8.34
C GLY A 49 21.36 -9.00 -8.17
N PHE A 50 22.21 -10.03 -8.04
CA PHE A 50 23.69 -9.95 -7.86
C PHE A 50 24.48 -9.35 -9.04
N ASN A 51 23.82 -9.01 -10.16
CA ASN A 51 24.41 -8.34 -11.33
C ASN A 51 23.79 -6.94 -11.47
N CYS A 52 23.96 -6.12 -10.42
CA CYS A 52 23.37 -4.79 -10.23
C CYS A 52 23.69 -3.73 -11.30
N GLU A 53 24.28 -4.06 -12.47
CA GLU A 53 24.68 -3.06 -13.48
C GLU A 53 23.50 -2.36 -14.18
N GLN A 54 22.25 -2.78 -13.94
CA GLN A 54 21.06 -2.25 -14.62
C GLN A 54 19.86 -1.99 -13.69
N ALA A 55 20.08 -1.92 -12.39
CA ALA A 55 19.04 -1.43 -11.49
C ALA A 55 18.85 0.08 -11.73
N ILE A 56 17.59 0.55 -11.77
CA ILE A 56 17.27 1.99 -11.59
C ILE A 56 18.01 2.54 -10.35
N ASN A 57 18.22 1.67 -9.36
CA ASN A 57 18.98 1.93 -8.15
C ASN A 57 20.45 1.52 -8.29
N GLY A 58 21.29 2.45 -8.74
CA GLY A 58 22.65 2.56 -8.19
C GLY A 58 23.81 1.97 -8.97
N ALA A 59 23.63 1.42 -10.18
CA ALA A 59 24.78 1.21 -11.05
C ALA A 59 25.12 2.50 -11.82
N GLU A 60 26.01 3.25 -11.18
CA GLU A 60 26.94 4.22 -11.77
C GLU A 60 26.56 5.71 -11.88
N LYS A 61 25.31 6.19 -11.68
CA LYS A 61 25.08 7.66 -11.72
C LYS A 61 23.77 8.29 -11.20
N GLY A 62 22.84 7.52 -10.63
CA GLY A 62 21.51 8.02 -10.25
C GLY A 62 21.19 7.91 -8.76
N GLU A 63 20.30 8.78 -8.28
CA GLU A 63 19.66 8.65 -6.97
C GLU A 63 18.66 7.48 -6.97
N THR A 64 18.47 6.85 -5.81
CA THR A 64 17.51 5.76 -5.63
C THR A 64 16.08 6.28 -5.86
N ALA A 65 15.35 5.65 -6.78
CA ALA A 65 13.96 6.00 -7.04
C ALA A 65 13.04 5.37 -5.98
N ALA A 66 12.03 6.13 -5.54
CA ALA A 66 10.90 5.57 -4.80
C ALA A 66 9.88 5.02 -5.77
N MET A 67 9.40 3.80 -5.52
CA MET A 67 8.45 3.12 -6.38
C MET A 67 7.32 2.53 -5.56
N LEU A 68 6.09 2.71 -6.01
CA LEU A 68 4.90 2.01 -5.55
C LEU A 68 4.43 1.09 -6.67
N LEU A 69 4.32 -0.20 -6.39
CA LEU A 69 3.99 -1.25 -7.33
C LEU A 69 2.60 -1.80 -7.02
N SER A 70 1.73 -1.88 -8.01
CA SER A 70 0.45 -2.58 -7.90
C SER A 70 0.66 -4.06 -7.59
N PRO A 71 -0.34 -4.74 -7.00
CA PRO A 71 -0.33 -6.19 -6.90
C PRO A 71 -0.14 -6.86 -8.28
N SER A 72 0.56 -8.00 -8.33
CA SER A 72 0.71 -8.79 -9.58
C SER A 72 -0.61 -9.43 -10.01
N THR A 73 -1.60 -9.52 -9.13
CA THR A 73 -2.93 -10.04 -9.43
C THR A 73 -3.99 -9.08 -8.91
N SER A 74 -4.87 -8.65 -9.82
CA SER A 74 -6.03 -7.83 -9.46
C SER A 74 -7.09 -8.65 -8.74
N TYR A 75 -7.64 -8.11 -7.65
CA TYR A 75 -8.83 -8.67 -7.02
C TYR A 75 -10.09 -8.26 -7.81
N CYS A 76 -10.90 -9.25 -8.20
CA CYS A 76 -12.21 -9.02 -8.82
C CYS A 76 -13.30 -9.46 -7.83
N SER A 77 -14.12 -8.51 -7.36
CA SER A 77 -15.27 -8.84 -6.50
C SER A 77 -16.37 -9.49 -7.33
N THR A 78 -16.87 -10.64 -6.90
CA THR A 78 -17.89 -11.43 -7.60
C THR A 78 -19.30 -10.84 -7.54
N THR A 79 -19.47 -9.62 -7.03
CA THR A 79 -20.78 -9.05 -6.66
C THR A 79 -21.25 -7.88 -7.51
N SER A 80 -20.47 -7.42 -8.49
CA SER A 80 -20.84 -6.24 -9.29
C SER A 80 -21.59 -6.60 -10.59
N ASP A 81 -22.89 -6.87 -10.47
CA ASP A 81 -23.86 -6.59 -11.54
C ASP A 81 -24.10 -5.08 -11.61
N SER A 82 -23.08 -4.30 -11.99
CA SER A 82 -23.31 -2.90 -12.35
C SER A 82 -22.40 -2.47 -13.49
N SER A 83 -23.04 -2.17 -14.61
CA SER A 83 -22.50 -1.70 -15.89
C SER A 83 -21.98 -0.25 -15.85
N HIS A 84 -21.74 0.30 -14.67
CA HIS A 84 -21.12 1.60 -14.54
C HIS A 84 -19.60 1.43 -14.64
N HIS A 85 -19.06 1.87 -15.77
CA HIS A 85 -17.66 1.80 -16.13
C HIS A 85 -16.79 2.47 -15.06
N GLN A 86 -16.38 1.72 -14.04
CA GLN A 86 -15.35 2.16 -13.10
C GLN A 86 -14.01 1.95 -13.80
N SER A 87 -13.59 2.99 -14.52
CA SER A 87 -12.34 3.03 -15.26
C SER A 87 -11.18 3.25 -14.29
N GLY A 88 -10.57 2.17 -13.81
CA GLY A 88 -9.34 2.25 -13.01
C GLY A 88 -9.10 0.99 -12.17
N SER A 89 -7.83 0.64 -11.95
CA SER A 89 -7.47 -0.43 -11.01
C SER A 89 -7.83 -0.01 -9.57
N LEU A 90 -8.13 -0.98 -8.70
CA LEU A 90 -8.31 -0.71 -7.26
C LEU A 90 -7.09 -0.03 -6.65
N PHE A 91 -5.89 -0.38 -7.11
CA PHE A 91 -4.64 0.22 -6.63
C PHE A 91 -4.61 1.73 -6.88
N THR A 92 -4.87 2.18 -8.11
CA THR A 92 -4.92 3.60 -8.44
C THR A 92 -6.06 4.32 -7.71
N ILE A 93 -7.22 3.68 -7.55
CA ILE A 93 -8.33 4.26 -6.79
C ILE A 93 -7.93 4.41 -5.31
N PHE A 94 -7.20 3.48 -4.70
CA PHE A 94 -6.71 3.63 -3.33
C PHE A 94 -5.79 4.85 -3.17
N LEU A 95 -4.90 5.09 -4.13
CA LEU A 95 -3.96 6.22 -4.10
C LEU A 95 -4.64 7.58 -4.31
N THR A 96 -5.84 7.61 -4.89
CA THR A 96 -6.56 8.85 -5.24
C THR A 96 -7.77 9.11 -4.33
N ALA A 97 -8.50 8.07 -3.97
CA ALA A 97 -9.72 8.04 -3.16
C ALA A 97 -9.78 6.77 -2.27
N PRO A 98 -8.99 6.69 -1.18
CA PRO A 98 -8.79 5.46 -0.40
C PRO A 98 -10.07 4.87 0.19
N LEU A 99 -10.99 5.71 0.68
CA LEU A 99 -12.26 5.24 1.24
C LEU A 99 -13.22 4.71 0.16
N GLN A 100 -13.20 5.33 -1.03
CA GLN A 100 -13.95 4.81 -2.18
C GLN A 100 -13.42 3.42 -2.56
N ALA A 101 -12.10 3.26 -2.67
CA ALA A 101 -11.47 1.98 -2.99
C ALA A 101 -11.77 0.91 -1.94
N PHE A 102 -11.76 1.28 -0.65
CA PHE A 102 -12.14 0.40 0.45
C PHE A 102 -13.58 -0.11 0.30
N CYS A 103 -14.54 0.79 0.03
CA CYS A 103 -15.93 0.40 -0.21
C CYS A 103 -16.07 -0.52 -1.43
N LEU A 104 -15.37 -0.21 -2.53
CA LEU A 104 -15.38 -1.02 -3.74
C LEU A 104 -14.81 -2.43 -3.51
N LEU A 105 -13.70 -2.54 -2.75
CA LEU A 105 -13.11 -3.82 -2.38
C LEU A 105 -14.12 -4.70 -1.61
N LEU A 106 -14.90 -4.09 -0.71
CA LEU A 106 -15.89 -4.77 0.11
C LEU A 106 -17.25 -4.98 -0.57
N GLY A 107 -17.45 -4.44 -1.78
CA GLY A 107 -18.74 -4.52 -2.48
C GLY A 107 -19.83 -3.62 -1.89
N ILE A 108 -19.46 -2.57 -1.16
CA ILE A 108 -20.40 -1.60 -0.56
C ILE A 108 -20.85 -0.60 -1.63
N SER A 109 -22.16 -0.38 -1.75
CA SER A 109 -22.76 0.46 -2.80
C SER A 109 -22.90 1.95 -2.43
N GLY A 110 -23.14 2.79 -3.43
CA GLY A 110 -23.02 4.25 -3.37
C GLY A 110 -23.89 5.01 -2.34
N SER A 111 -24.97 4.42 -1.81
CA SER A 111 -25.82 5.09 -0.82
C SER A 111 -25.14 5.30 0.54
N ASP A 112 -24.10 4.51 0.86
CA ASP A 112 -23.28 4.66 2.07
C ASP A 112 -22.11 5.66 1.90
N VAL A 113 -21.94 6.24 0.70
CA VAL A 113 -20.81 7.14 0.37
C VAL A 113 -20.98 8.56 0.95
N GLU A 114 -22.18 8.96 1.37
CA GLU A 114 -22.31 10.21 2.14
C GLU A 114 -21.62 10.12 3.51
N MET A 115 -21.63 8.93 4.14
CA MET A 115 -20.89 8.68 5.39
C MET A 115 -19.37 8.77 5.18
N VAL A 116 -18.89 8.35 4.01
CA VAL A 116 -17.47 8.41 3.61
C VAL A 116 -16.92 9.85 3.64
N ARG A 117 -17.73 10.87 3.30
CA ARG A 117 -17.28 12.27 3.27
C ARG A 117 -17.04 12.84 4.68
N THR A 118 -17.76 12.34 5.68
CA THR A 118 -17.65 12.79 7.08
C THR A 118 -16.42 12.19 7.79
N VAL A 119 -15.98 10.99 7.39
CA VAL A 119 -14.82 10.27 7.97
C VAL A 119 -13.47 10.70 7.33
N ASN A 120 -13.53 11.51 6.27
CA ASN A 120 -12.39 11.89 5.42
C ASN A 120 -11.25 12.72 6.08
N PRO A 121 -11.36 13.37 7.26
CA PRO A 121 -10.23 14.14 7.80
C PRO A 121 -9.19 13.31 8.59
N SER A 122 -9.38 12.01 8.85
CA SER A 122 -8.55 11.27 9.83
C SER A 122 -7.45 10.36 9.24
N LEU A 123 -7.47 10.02 7.94
CA LEU A 123 -6.50 9.06 7.38
C LEU A 123 -5.06 9.62 7.36
N SER A 124 -4.91 10.92 7.05
CA SER A 124 -3.61 11.60 7.06
C SER A 124 -3.10 11.90 8.46
N SER A 125 -4.00 12.00 9.44
CA SER A 125 -3.67 12.36 10.83
C SER A 125 -3.36 11.13 11.68
N GLY A 126 -4.03 9.99 11.44
CA GLY A 126 -3.82 8.75 12.20
C GLY A 126 -2.49 8.05 11.93
N LEU A 127 -1.83 8.35 10.80
CA LEU A 127 -0.56 7.76 10.38
C LEU A 127 0.62 8.75 10.51
N ALA A 128 0.55 9.67 11.48
CA ALA A 128 1.63 10.61 11.75
C ALA A 128 2.93 9.87 12.12
N TYR A 129 3.98 10.14 11.33
CA TYR A 129 5.28 9.47 11.42
C TYR A 129 6.26 10.24 12.31
N THR A 130 7.09 9.55 13.08
CA THR A 130 7.99 10.16 14.10
C THR A 130 9.44 9.65 14.10
N GLU A 131 9.82 8.73 13.20
CA GLU A 131 11.13 8.05 13.25
C GLU A 131 12.13 8.55 12.18
N THR A 132 13.31 7.94 12.12
CA THR A 132 14.33 8.20 11.11
C THR A 132 14.05 7.43 9.82
N LEU A 133 13.91 8.14 8.71
CA LEU A 133 13.60 7.58 7.40
C LEU A 133 14.86 7.31 6.59
N ASP A 134 14.78 6.32 5.70
CA ASP A 134 15.67 6.27 4.53
C ASP A 134 15.66 7.64 3.83
N PRO A 135 16.82 8.16 3.35
CA PRO A 135 16.89 9.47 2.72
C PRO A 135 15.86 9.69 1.59
N VAL A 136 15.52 8.64 0.83
CA VAL A 136 14.51 8.68 -0.23
C VAL A 136 13.13 9.01 0.36
N TRP A 137 12.75 8.32 1.43
CA TRP A 137 11.49 8.58 2.11
C TRP A 137 11.50 9.94 2.80
N ALA A 138 12.60 10.36 3.44
CA ALA A 138 12.70 11.68 4.07
C ALA A 138 12.38 12.82 3.09
N GLN A 139 12.89 12.74 1.86
CA GLN A 139 12.59 13.72 0.82
C GLN A 139 11.11 13.71 0.42
N ILE A 140 10.51 12.53 0.28
CA ILE A 140 9.09 12.36 -0.07
C ILE A 140 8.16 12.89 1.02
N PHE A 141 8.49 12.65 2.29
CA PHE A 141 7.72 13.18 3.41
C PHE A 141 7.81 14.72 3.50
N GLY A 142 8.87 15.32 2.96
CA GLY A 142 9.02 16.77 2.82
C GLY A 142 8.00 17.40 1.88
N ASP A 143 7.56 16.68 0.84
CA ASP A 143 6.55 17.15 -0.11
C ASP A 143 5.11 16.79 0.36
N PRO A 144 4.20 17.77 0.56
CA PRO A 144 2.85 17.48 1.04
C PRO A 144 2.00 16.59 0.12
N PHE A 145 2.23 16.65 -1.20
CA PHE A 145 1.48 15.87 -2.17
C PHE A 145 1.98 14.42 -2.21
N LEU A 146 3.30 14.22 -2.31
CA LEU A 146 3.90 12.88 -2.30
C LEU A 146 3.69 12.19 -0.94
N ARG A 147 3.83 12.93 0.18
CA ARG A 147 3.47 12.43 1.51
C ARG A 147 2.03 11.95 1.58
N ARG A 148 1.07 12.67 0.96
CA ARG A 148 -0.33 12.24 0.92
C ARG A 148 -0.50 10.95 0.12
N ILE A 149 0.16 10.82 -1.02
CA ILE A 149 0.13 9.59 -1.83
C ILE A 149 0.71 8.42 -1.03
N LEU A 150 1.85 8.61 -0.36
CA LEU A 150 2.49 7.57 0.44
C LEU A 150 1.62 7.10 1.60
N LEU A 151 0.97 8.02 2.33
CA LEU A 151 0.05 7.64 3.41
C LEU A 151 -1.17 6.86 2.90
N ARG A 152 -1.68 7.23 1.71
CA ARG A 152 -2.75 6.45 1.04
C ARG A 152 -2.26 5.09 0.59
N PHE A 153 -1.00 4.98 0.16
CA PHE A 153 -0.37 3.70 -0.13
C PHE A 153 -0.21 2.84 1.12
N VAL A 154 0.21 3.40 2.26
CA VAL A 154 0.30 2.65 3.53
C VAL A 154 -1.07 2.09 3.93
N PHE A 155 -2.13 2.90 3.79
CA PHE A 155 -3.49 2.43 4.01
C PHE A 155 -3.88 1.31 3.03
N CYS A 156 -3.65 1.51 1.73
CA CYS A 156 -3.86 0.51 0.67
C CYS A 156 -3.16 -0.82 1.00
N LEU A 157 -1.87 -0.76 1.28
CA LEU A 157 -1.03 -1.90 1.62
C LEU A 157 -1.57 -2.64 2.84
N THR A 158 -1.98 -1.91 3.88
CA THR A 158 -2.54 -2.49 5.10
C THR A 158 -3.87 -3.18 4.83
N VAL A 159 -4.77 -2.54 4.08
CA VAL A 159 -6.07 -3.10 3.70
C VAL A 159 -5.88 -4.40 2.91
N PHE A 160 -5.07 -4.41 1.85
CA PHE A 160 -4.81 -5.62 1.06
C PHE A 160 -4.14 -6.74 1.86
N THR A 161 -3.25 -6.39 2.80
CA THR A 161 -2.56 -7.38 3.65
C THR A 161 -3.51 -8.06 4.62
N LEU A 162 -4.46 -7.32 5.21
CA LEU A 162 -5.38 -7.83 6.22
C LEU A 162 -6.66 -8.43 5.61
N TYR A 163 -6.94 -8.20 4.33
CA TYR A 163 -8.18 -8.62 3.69
C TYR A 163 -8.31 -10.15 3.66
N ALA A 164 -9.33 -10.69 4.34
CA ALA A 164 -9.47 -12.12 4.60
C ALA A 164 -9.48 -12.99 3.32
N PRO A 165 -10.17 -12.62 2.22
CA PRO A 165 -10.19 -13.44 1.00
C PRO A 165 -8.83 -13.64 0.31
N THR A 166 -7.90 -12.71 0.53
CA THR A 166 -6.55 -12.72 -0.06
C THR A 166 -5.45 -12.78 1.00
N PHE A 167 -5.81 -13.09 2.26
CA PHE A 167 -4.86 -13.11 3.36
C PHE A 167 -3.72 -14.10 3.10
N ASN A 168 -2.48 -13.71 3.41
CA ASN A 168 -1.24 -14.45 3.13
C ASN A 168 -0.95 -14.76 1.64
N LYS A 169 -1.68 -14.17 0.68
CA LYS A 169 -1.42 -14.30 -0.75
C LYS A 169 -0.66 -13.06 -1.26
N LYS A 170 0.65 -13.20 -1.43
CA LYS A 170 1.55 -12.07 -1.75
C LYS A 170 1.24 -11.41 -3.10
N GLU A 171 0.68 -12.16 -4.04
CA GLU A 171 0.31 -11.69 -5.38
C GLU A 171 -0.81 -10.63 -5.38
N PHE A 172 -1.61 -10.56 -4.30
CA PHE A 172 -2.66 -9.56 -4.11
C PHE A 172 -2.22 -8.36 -3.26
N VAL A 173 -0.96 -8.34 -2.80
CA VAL A 173 -0.43 -7.29 -1.92
C VAL A 173 0.44 -6.34 -2.74
N PRO A 174 0.18 -5.02 -2.72
CA PRO A 174 1.04 -4.06 -3.40
C PRO A 174 2.41 -4.01 -2.74
N LYS A 175 3.42 -3.48 -3.43
CA LYS A 175 4.79 -3.38 -2.92
C LYS A 175 5.35 -1.99 -3.09
N CYS A 176 6.46 -1.70 -2.41
CA CYS A 176 7.20 -0.47 -2.63
C CYS A 176 8.70 -0.70 -2.52
N LEU A 177 9.46 0.20 -3.14
CA LEU A 177 10.91 0.24 -3.08
C LEU A 177 11.36 1.69 -2.82
N PRO A 178 12.34 1.93 -1.92
CA PRO A 178 12.88 0.98 -0.95
C PRO A 178 11.79 0.46 0.03
N GLY A 179 12.11 -0.49 0.90
CA GLY A 179 11.13 -0.96 1.88
C GLY A 179 10.62 0.17 2.79
N LEU A 180 9.37 0.10 3.22
CA LEU A 180 8.84 1.02 4.24
C LEU A 180 9.48 0.74 5.61
N PRO A 181 9.63 1.77 6.46
CA PRO A 181 10.08 1.59 7.84
C PRO A 181 9.05 0.79 8.65
N VAL A 182 9.53 0.13 9.71
CA VAL A 182 8.75 -0.80 10.55
C VAL A 182 7.49 -0.15 11.16
N SER A 183 7.56 1.14 11.45
CA SER A 183 6.48 1.94 12.06
C SER A 183 5.27 2.16 11.15
N VAL A 184 5.38 1.95 9.84
CA VAL A 184 4.26 2.06 8.88
C VAL A 184 3.98 0.75 8.14
N LEU A 185 4.55 -0.36 8.60
CA LEU A 185 4.23 -1.67 8.06
C LEU A 185 2.79 -2.08 8.43
N PRO A 186 2.14 -2.93 7.61
CA PRO A 186 0.80 -3.45 7.91
C PRO A 186 0.67 -4.16 9.27
N THR A 187 1.77 -4.70 9.78
CA THR A 187 1.82 -5.37 11.09
C THR A 187 1.74 -4.39 12.26
N ASN A 188 1.96 -3.09 12.04
CA ASN A 188 1.92 -2.09 13.09
C ASN A 188 0.49 -1.89 13.64
N ALA A 189 0.36 -1.85 14.97
CA ALA A 189 -0.93 -1.69 15.64
C ALA A 189 -1.69 -0.43 15.21
N LYS A 190 -1.01 0.70 14.95
CA LYS A 190 -1.67 1.94 14.48
C LYS A 190 -2.32 1.74 13.11
N CYS A 191 -1.62 1.08 12.19
CA CYS A 191 -2.14 0.78 10.85
C CYS A 191 -3.34 -0.16 10.93
N GLN A 192 -3.23 -1.23 11.72
CA GLN A 192 -4.32 -2.19 11.92
C GLN A 192 -5.55 -1.55 12.58
N ASN A 193 -5.34 -0.74 13.63
CA ASN A 193 -6.42 -0.04 14.34
C ASN A 193 -7.16 0.93 13.42
N LEU A 194 -6.45 1.64 12.54
CA LEU A 194 -7.08 2.51 11.55
C LEU A 194 -7.98 1.74 10.58
N VAL A 195 -7.50 0.61 10.04
CA VAL A 195 -8.31 -0.25 9.17
C VAL A 195 -9.51 -0.81 9.94
N ARG A 196 -9.33 -1.24 11.19
CA ARG A 196 -10.42 -1.74 12.04
C ARG A 196 -11.49 -0.69 12.29
N GLN A 197 -11.11 0.52 12.70
CA GLN A 197 -12.05 1.61 12.93
C GLN A 197 -12.88 1.92 11.68
N ILE A 198 -12.25 1.95 10.51
CA ILE A 198 -12.95 2.19 9.24
C ILE A 198 -13.86 1.00 8.92
N ALA A 199 -13.39 -0.23 9.08
CA ALA A 199 -14.20 -1.42 8.86
C ALA A 199 -15.42 -1.47 9.80
N ASP A 200 -15.28 -1.07 11.07
CA ASP A 200 -16.37 -1.02 12.05
C ASP A 200 -17.45 -0.01 11.63
N ILE A 201 -17.04 1.17 11.12
CA ILE A 201 -17.96 2.18 10.58
C ILE A 201 -18.84 1.60 9.47
N PHE A 202 -18.29 0.73 8.63
CA PHE A 202 -18.99 0.07 7.53
C PHE A 202 -19.58 -1.30 7.89
N GLY A 203 -19.49 -1.75 9.16
CA GLY A 203 -19.94 -3.07 9.58
C GLY A 203 -19.21 -4.24 8.90
N ALA A 204 -17.98 -4.02 8.44
CA ALA A 204 -17.21 -4.94 7.60
C ALA A 204 -15.96 -5.52 8.28
N SER A 205 -15.82 -5.39 9.61
CA SER A 205 -14.64 -5.86 10.35
C SER A 205 -14.39 -7.36 10.24
N SER A 206 -15.43 -8.16 10.01
CA SER A 206 -15.31 -9.60 9.74
C SER A 206 -14.61 -9.94 8.42
N SER A 207 -14.47 -8.97 7.50
CA SER A 207 -13.75 -9.14 6.24
C SER A 207 -12.23 -9.01 6.36
N PHE A 208 -11.73 -8.75 7.58
CA PHE A 208 -10.31 -8.52 7.85
C PHE A 208 -9.78 -9.44 8.96
N ILE A 209 -8.53 -9.87 8.81
CA ILE A 209 -7.80 -10.65 9.79
C ILE A 209 -6.77 -9.75 10.45
N PHE A 210 -7.03 -9.35 11.68
CA PHE A 210 -6.13 -8.53 12.48
C PHE A 210 -5.23 -9.41 13.36
N SER A 211 -4.01 -8.95 13.62
CA SER A 211 -3.18 -9.52 14.69
C SER A 211 -3.79 -9.15 16.03
N GLU A 212 -3.99 -10.11 16.93
CA GLU A 212 -4.38 -9.83 18.31
C GLU A 212 -3.26 -9.01 18.98
N GLY A 213 -3.54 -7.73 19.22
CA GLY A 213 -2.68 -6.91 20.05
C GLY A 213 -2.95 -7.25 21.50
N HIS A 214 -1.96 -7.84 22.18
CA HIS A 214 -1.92 -7.81 23.64
C HIS A 214 -1.69 -6.34 24.03
N GLU A 215 -2.76 -5.58 24.25
CA GLU A 215 -2.66 -4.26 24.85
C GLU A 215 -2.08 -4.47 26.26
N LEU A 216 -0.82 -4.07 26.46
CA LEU A 216 -0.32 -3.86 27.82
C LEU A 216 -1.05 -2.64 28.35
N ASP A 217 -2.11 -2.94 29.09
CA ASP A 217 -2.83 -2.02 29.93
C ASP A 217 -1.85 -1.55 31.04
N GLU A 218 -1.01 -0.55 30.75
CA GLU A 218 -0.32 0.21 31.79
C GLU A 218 -1.35 1.09 32.50
N ASN A 219 -2.17 0.45 33.34
CA ASN A 219 -3.10 1.12 34.21
C ASN A 219 -2.82 0.75 35.67
N ARG A 220 -2.17 1.69 36.36
CA ARG A 220 -2.46 2.14 37.73
C ARG A 220 -2.66 1.09 38.82
N HIS A 221 -1.62 0.93 39.65
CA HIS A 221 -1.71 0.74 41.10
C HIS A 221 -0.28 0.90 41.66
N GLY A 222 0.06 1.73 42.64
CA GLY A 222 -0.69 2.57 43.55
C GLY A 222 0.31 2.86 44.69
N ASP A 223 0.62 4.13 44.93
CA ASP A 223 1.30 4.52 46.17
C ASP A 223 0.42 4.08 47.34
N THR A 224 0.92 3.20 48.19
CA THR A 224 0.49 3.15 49.59
C THR A 224 1.63 2.66 50.44
N ASP A 225 2.23 3.62 51.14
CA ASP A 225 2.99 3.39 52.37
C ASP A 225 2.20 2.48 53.32
N SER A 226 2.86 1.43 53.82
CA SER A 226 2.55 0.91 55.13
C SER A 226 3.79 0.26 55.74
N MET A 227 4.41 1.02 56.66
CA MET A 227 5.18 0.50 57.78
C MET A 227 4.42 -0.66 58.46
N SER A 228 5.10 -1.79 58.70
CA SER A 228 5.14 -2.41 60.02
C SER A 228 5.97 -3.71 60.06
N LEU A 229 6.98 -3.68 60.94
CA LEU A 229 7.42 -4.72 61.89
C LEU A 229 8.01 -6.03 61.35
N SER A 230 9.34 -6.14 61.43
CA SER A 230 10.09 -7.02 62.35
C SER A 230 11.53 -6.55 62.45
#